data_AF-A0AAE1GQI1-F1
#
_entry.id   AF-A0AAE1GQI1-F1
#
_cell.length_a   1.000
_cell.length_b   1.000
_cell.length_c   1.000
_cell.angle_alpha   90.00
_cell.angle_beta   90.00
_cell.angle_gamma   90.00
#
_symmetry.space_group_name_H-M   'P 1'
#
loop_
_entity.id
_entity.type
_entity.pdbx_description
1 polymer ?
#
loop_
_entity_poly.entity_id
_entity_poly.type
_entity_poly.pdbx_seq_one_letter_code
_entity_poly.pdbx_strand_id
1 'polypeptide(L)'
;MLAPLLTLALLPLALAACSCPPAPAAAEVCGSDHKTYPSACDLDCTAPPGQCAPPPSAPAAGVAAAHPGPCRPADATLGRPTNATLLLSGRRARRSATEERQQFEACERKRQCGDVTCSECGVDWVCGLLCVRNCRCGCLGLQTSAMNSTRYSECDPNGECGLQYVACKRRCSTQECRNRCFMDLERCDCGCVQQAEGTTARPASSNPANTTGPADPTSPHRPYPVV
;
A
#
# COMPACT_ATOMS: atom_id res chain seq x y z
N MET A 1 -8.04 -71.45 24.97
CA MET A 1 -9.18 -70.61 25.38
C MET A 1 -8.58 -69.37 26.04
N LEU A 2 -8.76 -68.11 25.66
CA LEU A 2 -9.76 -67.41 24.84
C LEU A 2 -9.06 -66.37 23.94
N ALA A 3 -9.82 -65.93 22.95
CA ALA A 3 -9.48 -65.09 21.80
C ALA A 3 -9.28 -63.57 22.12
N PRO A 4 -8.75 -62.78 21.17
CA PRO A 4 -8.38 -61.37 21.32
C PRO A 4 -9.55 -60.42 20.99
N LEU A 5 -9.51 -59.18 21.48
CA LEU A 5 -10.42 -58.12 21.03
C LEU A 5 -9.63 -56.83 20.73
N LEU A 6 -9.10 -56.79 19.51
CA LEU A 6 -8.59 -55.62 18.82
C LEU A 6 -9.80 -54.87 18.24
N THR A 7 -10.25 -53.78 18.85
CA THR A 7 -11.33 -52.94 18.32
C THR A 7 -10.73 -51.78 17.52
N LEU A 8 -10.66 -51.98 16.20
CA LEU A 8 -10.39 -50.95 15.20
C LEU A 8 -11.63 -50.02 15.12
N ALA A 9 -11.55 -48.84 15.71
CA ALA A 9 -12.56 -47.80 15.53
C ALA A 9 -12.35 -47.11 14.18
N LEU A 10 -13.00 -47.62 13.13
CA LEU A 10 -13.16 -46.93 11.85
C LEU A 10 -14.28 -45.90 11.99
N LEU A 11 -13.94 -44.66 12.37
CA LEU A 11 -14.84 -43.53 12.26
C LEU A 11 -14.85 -43.04 10.79
N PRO A 12 -16.02 -42.90 10.15
CA PRO A 12 -16.11 -42.27 8.84
C PRO A 12 -15.80 -40.78 9.01
N LEU A 13 -14.67 -40.33 8.47
CA LEU A 13 -14.40 -38.92 8.24
C LEU A 13 -15.47 -38.39 7.28
N ALA A 14 -16.50 -37.76 7.83
CA ALA A 14 -17.45 -36.98 7.07
C ALA A 14 -16.67 -35.90 6.32
N LEU A 15 -16.55 -36.07 5.00
CA LEU A 15 -16.09 -35.02 4.09
C LEU A 15 -17.05 -33.83 4.27
N ALA A 16 -16.60 -32.80 4.97
CA ALA A 16 -17.26 -31.50 4.96
C ALA A 16 -17.16 -30.94 3.53
N ALA A 17 -18.10 -31.32 2.68
CA ALA A 17 -18.22 -30.81 1.33
C ALA A 17 -18.66 -29.35 1.43
N CYS A 18 -17.75 -28.45 1.09
CA CYS A 18 -18.04 -27.03 0.96
C CYS A 18 -19.20 -26.83 -0.03
N SER A 19 -20.32 -26.30 0.46
CA SER A 19 -21.55 -26.12 -0.31
C SER A 19 -21.76 -24.63 -0.59
N CYS A 20 -21.12 -24.12 -1.64
CA CYS A 20 -21.32 -22.75 -2.08
C CYS A 20 -22.53 -22.66 -3.02
N PRO A 21 -23.40 -21.62 -2.88
CA PRO A 21 -24.49 -21.40 -3.82
C PRO A 21 -23.95 -21.03 -5.22
N PRO A 22 -24.71 -21.27 -6.30
CA PRO A 22 -24.31 -20.82 -7.64
C PRO A 22 -24.09 -19.30 -7.66
N ALA A 23 -22.92 -18.88 -8.12
CA ALA A 23 -22.54 -17.47 -8.19
C ALA A 23 -22.59 -16.94 -9.63
N PRO A 24 -23.01 -15.68 -9.86
CA PRO A 24 -22.92 -15.05 -11.17
C PRO A 24 -21.46 -14.71 -11.52
N ALA A 25 -21.13 -14.57 -12.80
CA ALA A 25 -19.77 -14.22 -13.25
C ALA A 25 -19.24 -12.91 -12.63
N ALA A 26 -20.10 -11.97 -12.25
CA ALA A 26 -19.70 -10.74 -11.57
C ALA A 26 -19.16 -10.96 -10.14
N ALA A 27 -19.38 -12.13 -9.55
CA ALA A 27 -18.91 -12.51 -8.23
C ALA A 27 -17.54 -13.21 -8.25
N GLU A 28 -16.94 -13.40 -9.43
CA GLU A 28 -15.62 -14.02 -9.57
C GLU A 28 -14.57 -13.24 -8.77
N VAL A 29 -13.59 -13.97 -8.22
CA VAL A 29 -12.44 -13.39 -7.50
C VAL A 29 -11.15 -14.06 -7.96
N CYS A 30 -10.06 -13.31 -7.99
CA CYS A 30 -8.73 -13.86 -8.23
C CYS A 30 -8.07 -14.20 -6.91
N GLY A 31 -7.65 -15.46 -6.73
CA GLY A 31 -6.88 -15.90 -5.57
C GLY A 31 -5.39 -15.55 -5.67
N SER A 32 -4.70 -15.59 -4.54
CA SER A 32 -3.25 -15.39 -4.44
C SER A 32 -2.44 -16.50 -5.11
N ASP A 33 -3.08 -17.62 -5.45
CA ASP A 33 -2.54 -18.69 -6.28
C ASP A 33 -2.79 -18.47 -7.79
N HIS A 34 -3.30 -17.29 -8.16
CA HIS A 34 -3.63 -16.86 -9.51
C HIS A 34 -4.68 -17.71 -10.21
N LYS A 35 -5.55 -18.37 -9.44
CA LYS A 35 -6.77 -19.00 -9.97
C LYS A 35 -7.96 -18.08 -9.80
N THR A 36 -8.82 -18.08 -10.81
CA THR A 36 -10.13 -17.44 -10.72
C THR A 36 -11.08 -18.39 -10.02
N TYR A 37 -11.75 -17.89 -8.99
CA TYR A 37 -12.79 -18.59 -8.25
C TYR A 37 -14.14 -18.00 -8.60
N PRO A 38 -15.20 -18.82 -8.76
CA PRO A 38 -16.55 -18.34 -9.08
C PRO A 38 -17.12 -17.38 -8.02
N SER A 39 -16.69 -17.53 -6.78
CA SER A 39 -17.04 -16.64 -5.67
C SER A 39 -15.97 -16.65 -4.58
N ALA A 40 -16.06 -15.69 -3.65
CA ALA A 40 -15.27 -15.71 -2.42
C ALA A 40 -15.51 -16.98 -1.58
N CYS A 41 -16.74 -17.52 -1.59
CA CYS A 41 -17.05 -18.78 -0.90
C CYS A 41 -16.21 -19.93 -1.47
N ASP A 42 -16.11 -20.03 -2.80
CA ASP A 42 -15.33 -21.06 -3.46
C ASP A 42 -13.83 -20.94 -3.16
N LEU A 43 -13.32 -19.71 -3.02
CA LEU A 43 -11.95 -19.44 -2.61
C LEU A 43 -11.69 -19.91 -1.18
N ASP A 44 -12.54 -19.52 -0.23
CA ASP A 44 -12.43 -19.92 1.18
C ASP A 44 -12.55 -21.44 1.35
N CYS A 45 -13.32 -22.08 0.49
CA CYS A 45 -13.50 -23.52 0.43
C CYS A 45 -12.30 -24.30 -0.13
N THR A 46 -11.28 -23.62 -0.64
CA THR A 46 -10.00 -24.28 -0.97
C THR A 46 -9.04 -24.40 0.19
N ALA A 47 -9.36 -23.80 1.35
CA ALA A 47 -8.64 -24.09 2.58
C ALA A 47 -8.84 -25.57 2.98
N PRO A 48 -7.79 -26.26 3.48
CA PRO A 48 -7.90 -27.66 3.86
C PRO A 48 -9.03 -27.88 4.89
N PRO A 49 -9.76 -29.01 4.79
CA PRO A 49 -10.94 -29.27 5.62
C PRO A 49 -10.57 -29.26 7.10
N GLY A 50 -11.25 -28.40 7.87
CA GLY A 50 -11.02 -28.20 9.31
C GLY A 50 -10.69 -26.76 9.73
N GLN A 51 -10.63 -25.81 8.80
CA GLN A 51 -10.30 -24.40 9.09
C GLN A 51 -11.31 -23.42 8.46
N CYS A 52 -12.58 -23.49 8.86
CA CYS A 52 -13.51 -22.37 8.65
C CYS A 52 -13.42 -21.30 9.76
N ALA A 53 -12.44 -21.40 10.66
CA ALA A 53 -11.98 -20.30 11.52
C ALA A 53 -10.60 -20.62 12.12
N PRO A 54 -9.52 -19.87 11.83
CA PRO A 54 -8.32 -19.94 12.65
C PRO A 54 -8.51 -19.11 13.95
N PRO A 55 -7.96 -19.53 15.11
CA PRO A 55 -7.71 -18.61 16.22
C PRO A 55 -6.71 -17.52 15.79
N PRO A 56 -6.71 -16.33 16.41
CA PRO A 56 -6.02 -15.11 15.93
C PRO A 56 -4.48 -15.13 15.99
N SER A 57 -3.81 -16.28 16.00
CA SER A 57 -2.38 -16.37 16.30
C SER A 57 -1.56 -17.34 15.45
N ALA A 58 -2.08 -17.84 14.32
CA ALA A 58 -1.29 -18.63 13.36
C ALA A 58 -1.40 -18.08 11.92
N PRO A 59 -0.29 -17.91 11.18
CA PRO A 59 -0.35 -17.58 9.77
C PRO A 59 -0.77 -18.84 8.99
N ALA A 60 -2.03 -18.90 8.57
CA ALA A 60 -2.52 -19.96 7.69
C ALA A 60 -1.85 -19.83 6.31
N ALA A 61 -1.29 -20.92 5.80
CA ALA A 61 -0.85 -21.06 4.41
C ALA A 61 -2.06 -21.22 3.47
N GLY A 62 -3.05 -20.32 3.60
CA GLY A 62 -4.28 -20.31 2.83
C GLY A 62 -4.16 -19.42 1.58
N VAL A 63 -4.87 -19.81 0.53
CA VAL A 63 -5.08 -18.94 -0.64
C VAL A 63 -5.98 -17.79 -0.18
N ALA A 64 -5.56 -16.55 -0.40
CA ALA A 64 -6.30 -15.34 -0.05
C ALA A 64 -6.78 -14.66 -1.32
N ALA A 65 -7.85 -13.87 -1.27
CA ALA A 65 -8.26 -13.06 -2.40
C ALA A 65 -7.17 -12.01 -2.74
N ALA A 66 -6.70 -12.00 -3.99
CA ALA A 66 -5.78 -11.01 -4.52
C ALA A 66 -6.52 -9.74 -4.99
N HIS A 67 -7.61 -9.91 -5.75
CA HIS A 67 -8.48 -8.82 -6.19
C HIS A 67 -9.86 -9.34 -6.63
N PRO A 68 -10.90 -8.48 -6.69
CA PRO A 68 -12.19 -8.83 -7.29
C PRO A 68 -12.08 -9.04 -8.81
N GLY A 69 -12.95 -9.88 -9.36
CA GLY A 69 -12.98 -10.24 -10.78
C GLY A 69 -12.00 -11.38 -11.14
N PRO A 70 -12.06 -11.88 -12.38
CA PRO A 70 -11.19 -12.96 -12.84
C PRO A 70 -9.73 -12.54 -12.90
N CYS A 71 -8.84 -13.50 -12.66
CA CYS A 71 -7.41 -13.30 -12.89
C CYS A 71 -7.15 -13.00 -14.36
N ARG A 72 -6.31 -12.01 -14.63
CA ARG A 72 -5.84 -11.68 -15.98
C ARG A 72 -4.68 -12.59 -16.36
N PRO A 73 -4.36 -12.73 -17.66
CA PRO A 73 -3.19 -13.48 -18.11
C PRO A 73 -1.86 -13.00 -17.51
N ALA A 74 -1.77 -11.72 -17.14
CA ALA A 74 -0.63 -11.16 -16.41
C ALA A 74 -0.47 -11.75 -15.00
N ASP A 75 -1.58 -12.09 -14.33
CA ASP A 75 -1.57 -12.61 -12.96
C ASP A 75 -1.06 -14.06 -12.94
N ALA A 76 -1.40 -14.87 -13.95
CA ALA A 76 -0.91 -16.25 -14.08
C ALA A 76 0.62 -16.37 -14.24
N THR A 77 1.30 -15.29 -14.65
CA THR A 77 2.77 -15.28 -14.83
C THR A 77 3.54 -15.13 -13.51
N LEU A 78 2.89 -14.76 -12.42
CA LEU A 78 3.50 -14.60 -11.10
C LEU A 78 3.55 -15.91 -10.28
N GLY A 79 2.82 -16.95 -10.70
CA GLY A 79 2.60 -18.18 -9.90
C GLY A 79 3.46 -19.41 -10.21
N ARG A 80 4.40 -19.37 -11.16
CA ARG A 80 5.19 -20.57 -11.55
C ARG A 80 6.65 -20.46 -11.11
N PRO A 81 7.09 -21.21 -10.07
CA PRO A 81 8.51 -21.29 -9.74
C PRO A 81 9.18 -22.24 -10.74
N THR A 82 9.57 -21.73 -11.90
CA THR A 82 10.57 -22.39 -12.75
C THR A 82 11.90 -21.68 -12.61
N ASN A 83 12.73 -22.27 -11.75
CA ASN A 83 14.18 -22.14 -11.80
C ASN A 83 14.65 -22.17 -13.28
N ALA A 84 15.54 -21.24 -13.61
CA ALA A 84 16.35 -21.12 -14.84
C ALA A 84 15.99 -20.04 -15.87
N THR A 85 14.75 -19.53 -15.99
CA THR A 85 14.45 -18.48 -17.01
C THR A 85 14.36 -17.05 -16.45
N LEU A 86 14.39 -16.88 -15.13
CA LEU A 86 14.51 -15.57 -14.45
C LEU A 86 15.92 -14.95 -14.50
N LEU A 87 16.89 -15.61 -15.16
CA LEU A 87 18.26 -15.11 -15.22
C LEU A 87 18.49 -14.09 -16.33
N LEU A 88 17.65 -13.99 -17.36
CA LEU A 88 17.98 -13.19 -18.56
C LEU A 88 16.99 -12.08 -18.97
N SER A 89 15.84 -11.91 -18.31
CA SER A 89 14.97 -10.74 -18.60
C SER A 89 14.34 -10.05 -17.38
N GLY A 90 14.67 -10.48 -16.16
CA GLY A 90 14.11 -9.93 -14.92
C GLY A 90 15.14 -9.45 -13.89
N ARG A 91 16.43 -9.35 -14.24
CA ARG A 91 17.47 -8.76 -13.40
C ARG A 91 17.80 -7.34 -13.88
N ARG A 92 16.86 -6.40 -13.75
CA ARG A 92 17.36 -5.11 -13.23
C ARG A 92 17.81 -5.46 -11.84
N ALA A 93 19.12 -5.62 -11.64
CA ALA A 93 19.70 -5.76 -10.31
C ALA A 93 18.94 -4.78 -9.42
N ARG A 94 18.20 -5.30 -8.43
CA ARG A 94 17.48 -4.47 -7.47
C ARG A 94 18.54 -3.53 -6.94
N ARG A 95 18.43 -2.24 -7.30
CA ARG A 95 19.45 -1.25 -6.97
C ARG A 95 19.69 -1.33 -5.47
N SER A 96 20.96 -1.28 -5.07
CA SER A 96 21.28 -1.16 -3.65
C SER A 96 20.61 0.11 -3.11
N ALA A 97 20.25 0.13 -1.84
CA ALA A 97 19.74 1.33 -1.19
C ALA A 97 20.76 2.49 -1.27
N THR A 98 22.05 2.17 -1.32
CA THR A 98 23.10 3.15 -1.62
C THR A 98 22.97 3.77 -3.00
N GLU A 99 22.80 2.97 -4.05
CA GLU A 99 22.58 3.50 -5.41
C GLU A 99 21.27 4.29 -5.52
N GLU A 100 20.19 3.80 -4.90
CA GLU A 100 18.91 4.51 -4.86
C GLU A 100 19.04 5.89 -4.19
N ARG A 101 19.74 5.94 -3.05
CA ARG A 101 20.01 7.20 -2.35
C ARG A 101 20.87 8.15 -3.17
N GLN A 102 21.92 7.66 -3.82
CA GLN A 102 22.77 8.50 -4.67
C GLN A 102 21.99 9.11 -5.83
N GLN A 103 21.09 8.33 -6.44
CA GLN A 103 20.22 8.82 -7.52
C GLN A 103 19.22 9.86 -7.02
N PHE A 104 18.64 9.64 -5.84
CA PHE A 104 17.76 10.61 -5.19
C PHE A 104 18.49 11.93 -4.91
N GLU A 105 19.63 11.90 -4.22
CA GLU A 105 20.41 13.10 -3.91
C GLU A 105 20.92 13.81 -5.17
N ALA A 106 21.29 13.07 -6.22
CA ALA A 106 21.66 13.64 -7.51
C ALA A 106 20.47 14.35 -8.18
N CYS A 107 19.27 13.79 -8.08
CA CYS A 107 18.06 14.44 -8.55
C CYS A 107 17.74 15.70 -7.74
N GLU A 108 17.83 15.66 -6.41
CA GLU A 108 17.59 16.82 -5.55
C GLU A 108 18.52 17.98 -5.91
N ARG A 109 19.82 17.72 -6.06
CA ARG A 109 20.79 18.74 -6.48
C ARG A 109 20.48 19.29 -7.86
N LYS A 110 20.16 18.42 -8.82
CA LYS A 110 19.83 18.82 -10.20
C LYS A 110 18.59 19.70 -10.25
N ARG A 111 17.58 19.39 -9.44
CA ARG A 111 16.32 20.15 -9.35
C ARG A 111 16.38 21.30 -8.36
N GLN A 112 17.50 21.43 -7.63
CA GLN A 112 17.69 22.44 -6.58
C GLN A 112 16.56 22.40 -5.54
N CYS A 113 16.13 21.20 -5.13
CA CYS A 113 14.97 21.08 -4.24
C CYS A 113 15.17 21.75 -2.87
N GLY A 114 16.41 21.94 -2.42
CA GLY A 114 16.71 22.69 -1.18
C GLY A 114 16.60 24.21 -1.33
N ASP A 115 16.72 24.72 -2.56
CA ASP A 115 16.75 26.16 -2.87
C ASP A 115 15.53 26.59 -3.70
N VAL A 116 14.52 25.71 -3.83
CA VAL A 116 13.33 26.00 -4.62
C VAL A 116 12.59 27.20 -4.03
N THR A 117 12.39 28.21 -4.85
CA THR A 117 11.64 29.42 -4.47
C THR A 117 10.15 29.15 -4.59
N CYS A 118 9.53 28.74 -3.49
CA CYS A 118 8.09 28.51 -3.36
C CYS A 118 7.33 29.84 -3.27
N SER A 119 7.44 30.67 -4.31
CA SER A 119 6.94 32.05 -4.32
C SER A 119 5.44 32.17 -4.03
N GLU A 120 4.67 31.16 -4.44
CA GLU A 120 3.24 31.00 -4.19
C GLU A 120 2.89 30.87 -2.70
N CYS A 121 3.86 30.48 -1.87
CA CYS A 121 3.66 30.31 -0.43
C CYS A 121 3.82 31.61 0.37
N GLY A 122 4.41 32.66 -0.21
CA GLY A 122 4.69 33.90 0.50
C GLY A 122 5.49 33.66 1.80
N VAL A 123 4.86 33.93 2.96
CA VAL A 123 5.45 33.74 4.30
C VAL A 123 4.95 32.48 5.01
N ASP A 124 4.11 31.66 4.38
CA ASP A 124 3.62 30.42 4.96
C ASP A 124 4.75 29.37 4.94
N TRP A 125 5.37 29.19 6.11
CA TRP A 125 6.45 28.23 6.32
C TRP A 125 6.01 26.79 5.99
N VAL A 126 4.76 26.41 6.30
CA VAL A 126 4.27 25.05 6.09
C VAL A 126 4.09 24.80 4.60
N CYS A 127 3.55 25.78 3.88
CA CYS A 127 3.49 25.74 2.41
C CYS A 127 4.89 25.61 1.81
N GLY A 128 5.87 26.41 2.26
CA GLY A 128 7.26 26.33 1.79
C GLY A 128 7.88 24.95 2.03
N LEU A 129 7.66 24.37 3.22
CA LEU A 129 8.09 23.01 3.55
C LEU A 129 7.47 21.97 2.60
N LEU A 130 6.16 22.05 2.33
CA LEU A 130 5.47 21.14 1.41
C LEU A 130 5.94 21.29 -0.03
N CYS A 131 6.23 22.50 -0.47
CA CYS A 131 6.77 22.75 -1.80
C CYS A 131 8.16 22.12 -1.99
N VAL A 132 9.07 22.28 -1.01
CA VAL A 132 10.37 21.59 -0.99
C VAL A 132 10.17 20.07 -1.02
N ARG A 133 9.25 19.55 -0.20
CA ARG A 133 8.96 18.12 -0.13
C ARG A 133 8.36 17.58 -1.44
N ASN A 134 7.47 18.32 -2.10
CA ASN A 134 6.94 17.96 -3.42
C ASN A 134 8.04 17.85 -4.48
N CYS A 135 9.02 18.75 -4.44
CA CYS A 135 10.19 18.65 -5.31
C CYS A 135 10.96 17.33 -5.08
N ARG A 136 11.19 16.98 -3.81
CA ARG A 136 11.84 15.71 -3.40
C ARG A 136 11.03 14.48 -3.83
N CYS A 137 9.72 14.48 -3.61
CA CYS A 137 8.86 13.37 -4.00
C CYS A 137 8.88 13.11 -5.51
N GLY A 138 8.97 14.17 -6.32
CA GLY A 138 9.18 14.03 -7.75
C GLY A 138 10.49 13.32 -8.12
N CYS A 139 11.54 13.40 -7.29
CA CYS A 139 12.78 12.62 -7.47
C CYS A 139 12.62 11.12 -7.17
N LEU A 140 11.59 10.73 -6.41
CA LEU A 140 11.20 9.33 -6.24
C LEU A 140 10.24 8.84 -7.33
N GLY A 141 9.85 9.70 -8.28
CA GLY A 141 8.80 9.40 -9.25
C GLY A 141 7.40 9.35 -8.63
N LEU A 142 7.24 9.87 -7.41
CA LEU A 142 5.95 9.99 -6.74
C LEU A 142 5.36 11.35 -7.08
N GLN A 143 4.24 11.37 -7.80
CA GLN A 143 3.52 12.61 -8.08
C GLN A 143 2.81 13.05 -6.80
N THR A 144 3.10 14.26 -6.34
CA THR A 144 2.40 14.91 -5.24
C THR A 144 1.94 16.28 -5.74
N SER A 145 0.63 16.44 -5.89
CA SER A 145 0.01 17.67 -6.40
C SER A 145 -0.60 18.53 -5.29
N ALA A 146 -0.77 17.97 -4.09
CA ALA A 146 -1.37 18.63 -2.96
C ALA A 146 -0.32 19.42 -2.16
N MET A 147 -0.43 20.75 -2.22
CA MET A 147 0.19 21.67 -1.25
C MET A 147 -0.70 21.87 -0.01
N ASN A 148 -1.57 20.90 0.30
CA ASN A 148 -2.52 21.04 1.40
C ASN A 148 -1.85 20.67 2.74
N SER A 149 -1.44 21.70 3.48
CA SER A 149 -0.82 21.60 4.80
C SER A 149 -1.66 20.82 5.81
N THR A 150 -2.99 21.02 5.83
CA THR A 150 -3.90 20.31 6.72
C THR A 150 -3.84 18.81 6.49
N ARG A 151 -3.88 18.35 5.24
CA ARG A 151 -3.85 16.92 4.92
C ARG A 151 -2.51 16.27 5.26
N TYR A 152 -1.40 16.99 5.07
CA TYR A 152 -0.09 16.50 5.49
C TYR A 152 -0.05 16.32 7.02
N SER A 153 -0.53 17.30 7.78
CA SER A 153 -0.61 17.20 9.24
C SER A 153 -1.56 16.12 9.73
N GLU A 154 -2.64 15.83 9.02
CA GLU A 154 -3.56 14.73 9.35
C GLU A 154 -2.96 13.35 9.10
N CYS A 155 -2.14 13.23 8.07
CA CYS A 155 -1.55 11.97 7.67
C CYS A 155 -0.28 11.63 8.47
N ASP A 156 0.48 12.64 8.91
CA ASP A 156 1.62 12.46 9.81
C ASP A 156 1.50 13.32 11.09
N PRO A 157 0.43 13.13 11.90
CA PRO A 157 0.13 14.02 13.02
C PRO A 157 1.16 13.96 14.14
N ASN A 158 1.96 12.88 14.18
CA ASN A 158 2.94 12.63 15.24
C ASN A 158 4.37 12.47 14.71
N GLY A 159 4.62 12.70 13.42
CA GLY A 159 5.92 12.40 12.83
C GLY A 159 6.23 10.89 12.82
N GLU A 160 5.23 10.03 12.61
CA GLU A 160 5.36 8.57 12.59
C GLU A 160 6.44 8.14 11.58
N CYS A 161 6.46 8.71 10.38
CA CYS A 161 7.52 8.45 9.40
C CYS A 161 8.91 8.74 9.99
N GLY A 162 9.05 9.87 10.69
CA GLY A 162 10.27 10.26 11.40
C GLY A 162 10.64 9.32 12.56
N LEU A 163 9.66 8.89 13.35
CA LEU A 163 9.87 7.95 14.47
C LEU A 163 10.32 6.58 13.96
N GLN A 164 9.68 6.08 12.90
CA GLN A 164 10.08 4.83 12.24
C GLN A 164 11.50 4.93 11.67
N TYR A 165 11.86 6.05 11.05
CA TYR A 165 13.22 6.31 10.59
C TYR A 165 14.24 6.25 11.73
N VAL A 166 13.97 6.93 12.85
CA VAL A 166 14.87 6.92 14.02
C VAL A 166 15.03 5.51 14.58
N ALA A 167 13.92 4.77 14.72
CA ALA A 167 13.95 3.38 15.18
C ALA A 167 14.74 2.47 14.23
N CYS A 168 14.55 2.62 12.91
CA CYS A 168 15.28 1.89 11.87
C CYS A 168 16.78 2.21 11.95
N LYS A 169 17.14 3.50 11.96
CA LYS A 169 18.53 3.98 11.97
C LYS A 169 19.31 3.49 13.20
N ARG A 170 18.68 3.45 14.38
CA ARG A 170 19.30 2.94 15.63
C ARG A 170 19.70 1.48 15.54
N ARG A 171 19.01 0.67 14.73
CA ARG A 171 19.29 -0.76 14.55
C ARG A 171 20.30 -1.05 13.45
N CYS A 172 20.69 -0.03 12.67
CA CYS A 172 21.60 -0.21 11.54
C CYS A 172 23.08 -0.14 11.93
N SER A 173 23.82 -1.19 11.59
CA SER A 173 25.29 -1.23 11.69
C SER A 173 26.00 -0.79 10.40
N THR A 174 25.35 -0.87 9.24
CA THR A 174 25.97 -0.59 7.93
C THR A 174 25.39 0.66 7.26
N GLN A 175 26.17 1.24 6.34
CA GLN A 175 25.71 2.38 5.55
C GLN A 175 24.55 2.03 4.62
N GLU A 176 24.57 0.83 4.04
CA GLU A 176 23.49 0.31 3.20
C GLU A 176 22.15 0.25 3.97
N CYS A 177 22.18 -0.24 5.21
CA CYS A 177 21.01 -0.25 6.09
C CYS A 177 20.51 1.17 6.38
N ARG A 178 21.43 2.10 6.70
CA ARG A 178 21.07 3.51 6.96
C ARG A 178 20.48 4.20 5.73
N ASN A 179 21.03 3.92 4.55
CA ASN A 179 20.52 4.42 3.28
C ASN A 179 19.11 3.87 3.01
N ARG A 180 18.87 2.59 3.32
CA ARG A 180 17.53 2.01 3.22
C ARG A 180 16.52 2.69 4.15
N CYS A 181 16.86 2.88 5.42
CA CYS A 181 15.99 3.62 6.35
C CYS A 181 15.66 5.03 5.85
N PHE A 182 16.65 5.71 5.26
CA PHE A 182 16.45 7.04 4.68
C PHE A 182 15.50 7.00 3.47
N MET A 183 15.69 6.06 2.54
CA MET A 183 14.79 5.92 1.41
C MET A 183 13.36 5.54 1.84
N ASP A 184 13.23 4.74 2.90
CA ASP A 184 11.92 4.39 3.45
C ASP A 184 11.23 5.58 4.13
N LEU A 185 11.99 6.46 4.79
CA LEU A 185 11.49 7.75 5.30
C LEU A 185 10.93 8.62 4.17
N GLU A 186 11.72 8.86 3.12
CA GLU A 186 11.30 9.72 2.00
C GLU A 186 10.07 9.14 1.29
N ARG A 187 9.99 7.81 1.13
CA ARG A 187 8.78 7.15 0.58
C ARG A 187 7.57 7.30 1.50
N CYS A 188 7.75 7.18 2.82
CA CYS A 188 6.68 7.36 3.80
C CYS A 188 6.14 8.79 3.74
N ASP A 189 7.03 9.78 3.81
CA ASP A 189 6.68 11.20 3.72
C ASP A 189 5.94 11.53 2.43
N CYS A 190 6.38 10.98 1.29
CA CYS A 190 5.74 11.22 0.00
C CYS A 190 4.43 10.46 -0.19
N GLY A 191 4.33 9.22 0.30
CA GLY A 191 3.09 8.44 0.27
C GLY A 191 1.97 9.10 1.08
N CYS A 192 2.34 9.78 2.15
CA CYS A 192 1.43 10.55 2.99
C CYS A 192 0.71 11.67 2.22
N VAL A 193 1.43 12.37 1.34
CA VAL A 193 0.87 13.43 0.49
C VAL A 193 -0.04 12.87 -0.61
N GLN A 194 0.18 11.63 -1.08
CA GLN A 194 -0.65 11.02 -2.13
C GLN A 194 -2.00 10.51 -1.63
N GLN A 195 -2.05 9.88 -0.45
CA GLN A 195 -3.29 9.34 0.11
C GLN A 195 -4.33 10.45 0.37
N ALA A 196 -3.85 11.63 0.73
CA ALA A 196 -4.62 12.84 0.85
C ALA A 196 -5.41 13.20 -0.43
N GLU A 197 -4.84 13.01 -1.62
CA GLU A 197 -5.49 13.39 -2.90
C GLU A 197 -6.60 12.42 -3.32
N GLY A 198 -6.39 11.12 -3.09
CA GLY A 198 -7.30 10.04 -3.51
C GLY A 198 -8.68 10.10 -2.86
N THR A 199 -8.81 10.67 -1.66
CA THR A 199 -10.09 10.74 -0.94
C THR A 199 -11.06 11.77 -1.53
N THR A 200 -10.62 12.62 -2.46
CA THR A 200 -11.46 13.63 -3.12
C THR A 200 -12.09 13.14 -4.43
N ALA A 201 -11.69 11.96 -4.94
CA ALA A 201 -12.27 11.33 -6.12
C ALA A 201 -13.35 10.30 -5.73
N ARG A 202 -14.43 10.77 -5.09
CA ARG A 202 -15.69 10.02 -5.10
C ARG A 202 -16.25 10.08 -6.53
N PRO A 203 -16.73 8.97 -7.13
CA PRO A 203 -17.26 9.00 -8.48
C PRO A 203 -18.41 10.02 -8.53
N ALA A 204 -18.29 10.96 -9.47
CA ALA A 204 -19.35 11.89 -9.82
C ALA A 204 -20.57 11.06 -10.24
N SER A 205 -21.51 10.90 -9.30
CA SER A 205 -22.87 10.51 -9.61
C SER A 205 -23.45 11.68 -10.40
N SER A 206 -23.61 11.45 -11.70
CA SER A 206 -24.22 12.37 -12.64
C SER A 206 -25.64 12.72 -12.22
N ASN A 207 -25.86 13.98 -11.83
CA ASN A 207 -27.14 14.63 -12.01
C ASN A 207 -26.89 16.08 -12.47
N PRO A 208 -27.45 16.51 -13.60
CA PRO A 208 -27.37 17.89 -14.03
C PRO A 208 -28.56 18.64 -13.43
N ALA A 209 -28.29 19.63 -12.58
CA ALA A 209 -29.25 20.70 -12.29
C ALA A 209 -28.51 21.96 -11.84
N ASN A 210 -28.38 22.89 -12.80
CA ASN A 210 -28.58 24.33 -12.67
C ASN A 210 -28.68 24.90 -11.24
N THR A 211 -27.90 25.94 -10.92
CA THR A 211 -28.39 27.32 -10.72
C THR A 211 -27.26 28.26 -10.27
N THR A 212 -27.23 29.41 -10.94
CA THR A 212 -26.43 30.62 -10.80
C THR A 212 -26.60 31.32 -9.43
N GLY A 213 -25.53 31.91 -8.88
CA GLY A 213 -25.63 32.92 -7.81
C GLY A 213 -24.29 33.34 -7.17
N PRO A 214 -24.07 34.62 -6.82
CA PRO A 214 -22.75 35.26 -6.81
C PRO A 214 -22.03 35.28 -5.44
N ALA A 215 -20.76 35.69 -5.51
CA ALA A 215 -19.76 35.82 -4.45
C ALA A 215 -20.16 36.76 -3.30
N ASP A 216 -19.70 36.41 -2.09
CA ASP A 216 -19.66 37.29 -0.93
C ASP A 216 -18.28 37.20 -0.24
N PRO A 217 -17.50 38.30 -0.14
CA PRO A 217 -16.22 38.33 0.55
C PRO A 217 -16.36 39.04 1.90
N THR A 218 -16.14 38.35 3.02
CA THR A 218 -15.55 38.93 4.24
C THR A 218 -15.45 37.90 5.36
N SER A 219 -14.23 37.62 5.82
CA SER A 219 -14.03 37.18 7.21
C SER A 219 -12.63 37.60 7.72
N PRO A 220 -12.52 38.28 8.87
CA PRO A 220 -11.28 38.86 9.34
C PRO A 220 -10.42 37.85 10.13
N HIS A 221 -9.13 37.81 9.78
CA HIS A 221 -8.10 37.09 10.51
C HIS A 221 -7.89 37.67 11.93
N ARG A 222 -7.93 36.79 12.94
CA ARG A 222 -7.41 37.05 14.28
C ARG A 222 -5.90 36.73 14.32
N PRO A 223 -5.03 37.64 14.79
CA PRO A 223 -3.65 37.29 15.10
C PRO A 223 -3.55 36.58 16.45
N TYR A 224 -2.76 35.50 16.51
CA TYR A 224 -2.29 34.90 17.77
C TYR A 224 -0.87 35.40 18.09
N PRO A 225 -0.51 35.49 19.38
CA PRO A 225 0.74 36.07 19.84
C PRO A 225 1.93 35.10 19.67
N VAL A 226 3.06 35.69 19.29
CA VAL A 226 4.38 35.07 19.24
C VAL A 226 4.92 34.97 20.68
N VAL A 227 5.45 33.80 21.06
CA VAL A 227 6.26 33.57 22.27
C VAL A 227 7.72 33.50 21.85
#